data_AF-A0A3N4JJS3-F1
#
_entry.id   AF-A0A3N4JJS3-F1
#
_cell.length_a   1.000
_cell.length_b   1.000
_cell.length_c   1.000
_cell.angle_alpha   90.00
_cell.angle_beta   90.00
_cell.angle_gamma   90.00
#
_symmetry.space_group_name_H-M   'P 1'
#
loop_
_entity.id
_entity.type
_entity.pdbx_description
1 polymer ?
#
loop_
_entity_poly.entity_id
_entity_poly.type
_entity_poly.pdbx_seq_one_letter_code
_entity_poly.pdbx_strand_id
1 'polypeptide(L)'
;MSLLDPYHQATIAASAAFLTQQVLSPIPEVSTTKSILFYTIANGLLALALKRAGVGILYFFMHMTLINFSYLTSLTFFTIVHRLYFHPLSNFPGNKVARLSKLYEAWLNYNGMNGPVVRDLCRKHGDFIRTGPNELAINNAEAVEIIWGRTQPTARGPFYEFANFVGEKHLASQRNKAIHASWRRIWDKGFTSQTVVSYSPRVEHHVDKMISILEKLNGKETNFFFLLNPWSYS
;
A
#
# COMPACT_ATOMS: atom_id res chain seq x y z
N MET A 1 7.47 32.32 -31.88
CA MET A 1 7.52 31.16 -32.80
C MET A 1 8.26 29.94 -32.21
N SER A 2 8.96 30.04 -31.07
CA SER A 2 9.69 28.91 -30.45
C SER A 2 8.86 27.99 -29.53
N LEU A 3 7.73 28.47 -28.97
CA LEU A 3 6.92 27.68 -28.01
C LEU A 3 6.02 26.61 -28.66
N LEU A 4 5.86 26.65 -29.98
CA LEU A 4 5.07 25.68 -30.75
C LEU A 4 5.96 24.64 -31.43
N ASP A 5 7.28 24.72 -31.26
CA ASP A 5 8.20 23.72 -31.78
C ASP A 5 8.03 22.40 -31.00
N PRO A 6 7.70 21.27 -31.66
CA PRO A 6 7.52 19.99 -31.01
C PRO A 6 8.77 19.52 -30.23
N TYR A 7 9.98 19.85 -30.70
CA TYR A 7 11.21 19.48 -29.98
C TYR A 7 11.33 20.24 -28.67
N HIS A 8 11.08 21.55 -28.70
CA HIS A 8 11.12 22.38 -27.50
C HIS A 8 10.06 21.95 -26.48
N GLN A 9 8.84 21.63 -26.93
CA GLN A 9 7.78 21.11 -26.07
C GLN A 9 8.15 19.79 -25.40
N ALA A 10 8.76 18.86 -26.14
CA ALA A 10 9.20 17.58 -25.58
C ALA A 10 10.30 17.77 -24.51
N THR A 11 11.27 18.67 -24.75
CA THR A 11 12.35 18.95 -23.78
C THR A 11 11.82 19.59 -22.49
N ILE A 12 10.86 20.51 -22.58
CA ILE A 12 10.19 21.11 -21.41
C ILE A 12 9.42 20.03 -20.66
N ALA A 13 8.66 19.18 -21.36
CA ALA A 13 7.90 18.09 -20.75
C ALA A 13 8.81 17.10 -20.02
N ALA A 14 9.95 16.74 -20.60
CA ALA A 14 10.95 15.87 -19.97
C ALA A 14 11.59 16.52 -18.73
N SER A 15 11.93 17.81 -18.80
CA SER A 15 12.49 18.56 -17.67
C SER A 15 11.49 18.67 -16.51
N ALA A 16 10.22 18.95 -16.83
CA ALA A 16 9.14 18.95 -15.86
C ALA A 16 8.94 17.57 -15.23
N ALA A 17 9.02 16.50 -16.02
CA ALA A 17 8.93 15.13 -15.52
C ALA A 17 10.06 14.77 -14.55
N PHE A 18 11.30 15.21 -14.82
CA PHE A 18 12.42 15.04 -13.92
C PHE A 18 12.19 15.74 -12.57
N LEU A 19 11.77 17.01 -12.60
CA LEU A 19 11.45 17.78 -11.39
C LEU A 19 10.31 17.13 -10.60
N THR A 20 9.24 16.70 -11.28
CA THR A 20 8.13 15.99 -10.64
C THR A 20 8.63 14.70 -9.99
N GLN A 21 9.52 13.95 -10.63
CA GLN A 21 10.06 12.72 -10.06
C GLN A 21 10.81 12.99 -8.74
N GLN A 22 11.59 14.07 -8.65
CA GLN A 22 12.28 14.47 -7.42
C GLN A 22 11.32 14.86 -6.29
N VAL A 23 10.17 15.45 -6.63
CA VAL A 23 9.11 15.79 -5.67
C VAL A 23 8.32 14.56 -5.23
N LEU A 24 8.15 13.57 -6.12
CA LEU A 24 7.42 12.33 -5.84
C LEU A 24 8.26 11.27 -5.13
N SER A 25 9.59 11.29 -5.28
CA SER A 25 10.50 10.28 -4.73
C SER A 25 10.72 10.25 -3.21
N PRO A 26 10.48 11.32 -2.40
CA PRO A 26 10.67 11.23 -0.97
C PRO A 26 9.76 10.16 -0.34
N ILE A 27 10.28 9.45 0.66
CA ILE A 27 9.49 8.53 1.48
C ILE A 27 8.99 9.31 2.71
N PRO A 28 7.68 9.35 3.00
CA PRO A 28 6.59 8.67 2.31
C PRO A 28 6.19 9.31 0.98
N GLU A 29 5.85 8.48 -0.02
CA GLU A 29 5.41 8.96 -1.34
C GLU A 29 4.18 9.88 -1.21
N VAL A 30 4.09 10.86 -2.10
CA VAL A 30 2.94 11.77 -2.19
C VAL A 30 1.68 10.96 -2.50
N SER A 31 0.58 11.28 -1.80
CA SER A 31 -0.73 10.66 -2.04
C SER A 31 -1.12 10.71 -3.53
N THR A 32 -1.50 9.56 -4.08
CA THR A 32 -1.91 9.42 -5.48
C THR A 32 -2.98 10.44 -5.89
N THR A 33 -3.95 10.70 -5.01
CA THR A 33 -5.01 11.68 -5.25
C THR A 33 -4.46 13.09 -5.45
N LYS A 34 -3.46 13.50 -4.66
CA LYS A 34 -2.82 14.81 -4.79
C LYS A 34 -2.03 14.90 -6.10
N SER A 35 -1.33 13.84 -6.48
CA SER A 35 -0.57 13.77 -7.73
C SER A 35 -1.49 13.86 -8.96
N ILE A 36 -2.62 13.13 -8.95
CA ILE A 36 -3.64 13.19 -10.01
C ILE A 36 -4.28 14.58 -10.09
N LEU A 37 -4.60 15.18 -8.94
CA LEU A 37 -5.17 16.52 -8.89
C LEU A 37 -4.21 17.55 -9.49
N PHE A 38 -2.94 17.52 -9.10
CA PHE A 38 -1.91 18.41 -9.64
C PHE A 38 -1.75 18.23 -11.16
N TYR A 39 -1.67 16.99 -11.64
CA TYR A 39 -1.58 16.68 -13.06
C TYR A 39 -2.80 17.18 -13.86
N THR A 40 -4.00 17.03 -13.31
CA THR A 40 -5.25 17.51 -13.92
C THR A 40 -5.28 19.03 -14.00
N ILE A 41 -4.89 19.72 -12.92
CA ILE A 41 -4.82 21.19 -12.89
C ILE A 41 -3.78 21.70 -13.92
N ALA A 42 -2.59 21.09 -13.97
CA ALA A 42 -1.55 21.45 -14.92
C ALA A 42 -2.01 21.28 -16.38
N ASN A 43 -2.71 20.19 -16.68
CA ASN A 43 -3.32 19.97 -18.00
C ASN A 43 -4.42 20.98 -18.33
N GLY A 44 -5.23 21.37 -17.34
CA GLY A 44 -6.24 22.42 -17.51
C GLY A 44 -5.61 23.78 -17.85
N LEU A 45 -4.52 24.15 -17.18
CA LEU A 45 -3.77 25.38 -17.46
C LEU A 45 -3.11 25.34 -18.85
N LEU A 46 -2.53 24.20 -19.23
CA LEU A 46 -1.94 23.99 -20.56
C LEU A 46 -3.00 24.15 -21.67
N ALA A 47 -4.17 23.52 -21.49
CA ALA A 47 -5.28 23.64 -22.44
C ALA A 47 -5.77 25.09 -22.58
N LEU A 48 -5.87 25.82 -21.46
CA LEU A 48 -6.23 27.25 -21.48
C LEU A 48 -5.19 28.10 -22.21
N ALA A 49 -3.90 27.83 -22.00
CA ALA A 49 -2.81 28.53 -22.67
C ALA A 49 -2.82 28.30 -24.19
N LEU A 50 -2.99 27.05 -24.64
CA LEU A 50 -3.09 26.71 -26.07
C LEU A 50 -4.32 27.35 -26.72
N LYS A 51 -5.46 27.37 -26.02
CA LYS A 51 -6.67 28.05 -26.49
C LYS A 51 -6.47 29.57 -26.61
N ARG A 52 -5.81 30.20 -25.63
CA ARG A 52 -5.48 31.64 -25.67
C ARG A 52 -4.48 31.98 -26.78
N ALA A 53 -3.60 31.07 -27.14
CA ALA A 53 -2.68 31.22 -28.27
C ALA A 53 -3.36 31.10 -29.65
N GLY A 54 -4.69 30.88 -29.70
CA GLY A 54 -5.44 30.83 -30.96
C GLY A 54 -5.15 29.59 -31.80
N VAL A 55 -4.63 28.53 -31.20
CA VAL A 55 -4.26 27.29 -31.91
C VAL A 55 -5.53 26.61 -32.45
N GLY A 56 -5.50 26.21 -33.72
CA GLY A 56 -6.61 25.48 -34.35
C GLY A 56 -6.90 24.14 -33.66
N ILE A 57 -8.14 23.64 -33.79
CA ILE A 57 -8.61 22.45 -33.05
C ILE A 57 -7.73 21.20 -33.25
N LEU A 58 -7.25 20.96 -34.47
CA LEU A 58 -6.40 19.80 -34.77
C LEU A 58 -5.03 19.93 -34.08
N TYR A 59 -4.38 21.09 -34.21
CA TYR A 59 -3.09 21.38 -33.57
C TYR A 59 -3.19 21.36 -32.04
N PHE A 60 -4.32 21.79 -31.48
CA PHE A 60 -4.59 21.70 -30.05
C PHE A 60 -4.46 20.25 -29.54
N PHE A 61 -5.13 19.30 -30.20
CA PHE A 61 -5.05 17.88 -29.82
C PHE A 61 -3.65 17.30 -30.05
N MET A 62 -2.97 17.69 -31.14
CA MET A 62 -1.60 17.24 -31.40
C MET A 62 -0.63 17.69 -30.31
N HIS A 63 -0.65 18.97 -29.92
CA HIS A 63 0.20 19.50 -28.85
C HIS A 63 -0.14 18.88 -27.49
N MET A 64 -1.43 18.71 -27.16
CA MET A 64 -1.84 18.06 -25.91
C MET A 64 -1.34 16.61 -25.83
N THR A 65 -1.50 15.83 -26.90
CA THR A 65 -1.02 14.45 -26.94
C THR A 65 0.51 14.39 -26.88
N LEU A 66 1.21 15.22 -27.65
CA LEU A 66 2.68 15.23 -27.68
C LEU A 66 3.27 15.56 -26.29
N ILE A 67 2.77 16.61 -25.64
CA ILE A 67 3.27 17.05 -24.33
C ILE A 67 2.98 15.98 -23.27
N ASN A 68 1.76 15.46 -23.21
CA ASN A 68 1.41 14.44 -22.22
C ASN A 68 2.17 13.12 -22.45
N PHE A 69 2.29 12.69 -23.70
CA PHE A 69 3.06 11.49 -24.03
C PHE A 69 4.54 11.65 -23.64
N SER A 70 5.16 12.78 -23.99
CA SER A 70 6.55 13.07 -23.65
C SER A 70 6.76 13.17 -22.13
N TYR A 71 5.83 13.80 -21.42
CA TYR A 71 5.87 13.92 -19.96
C TYR A 71 5.74 12.56 -19.27
N LEU A 72 4.73 11.75 -19.62
CA LEU A 72 4.47 10.47 -18.98
C LEU A 72 5.56 9.43 -19.25
N THR A 73 6.09 9.40 -20.48
CA THR A 73 7.20 8.51 -20.84
C THR A 73 8.47 8.90 -20.08
N SER A 74 8.81 10.19 -20.03
CA SER A 74 9.97 10.69 -19.27
C SER A 74 9.82 10.42 -17.76
N LEU A 75 8.64 10.67 -17.19
CA LEU A 75 8.37 10.44 -15.77
C LEU A 75 8.52 8.95 -15.41
N THR A 76 7.99 8.07 -16.27
CA THR A 76 8.12 6.62 -16.09
C THR A 76 9.58 6.19 -16.16
N PHE A 77 10.32 6.69 -17.15
CA PHE A 77 11.74 6.40 -17.31
C PHE A 77 12.56 6.81 -16.08
N PHE A 78 12.43 8.07 -15.62
CA PHE A 78 13.14 8.54 -14.42
C PHE A 78 12.74 7.76 -13.17
N THR A 79 11.47 7.39 -13.03
CA THR A 79 10.99 6.59 -11.90
C THR A 79 11.60 5.18 -11.90
N ILE A 80 11.70 4.53 -13.07
CA ILE A 80 12.32 3.21 -13.22
C ILE A 80 13.81 3.29 -12.87
N VAL A 81 14.53 4.25 -13.44
CA VAL A 81 15.96 4.45 -13.18
C VAL A 81 16.22 4.71 -11.70
N HIS A 82 15.44 5.60 -11.08
CA HIS A 82 15.53 5.87 -9.65
C HIS A 82 15.29 4.60 -8.82
N ARG A 83 14.19 3.88 -9.06
CA ARG A 83 13.82 2.67 -8.28
C ARG A 83 14.85 1.54 -8.39
N LEU A 84 15.51 1.41 -9.53
CA LEU A 84 16.50 0.37 -9.80
C LEU A 84 17.88 0.70 -9.22
N TYR A 85 18.35 1.95 -9.37
CA TYR A 85 19.75 2.29 -9.08
C TYR A 85 19.93 3.24 -7.90
N PHE A 86 19.12 4.30 -7.82
CA PHE A 86 19.30 5.39 -6.84
C PHE A 86 18.46 5.24 -5.57
N HIS A 87 17.51 4.32 -5.57
CA HIS A 87 16.64 4.11 -4.41
C HIS A 87 17.43 3.51 -3.24
N PRO A 88 17.20 3.93 -1.98
CA PRO A 88 17.92 3.39 -0.81
C PRO A 88 17.82 1.87 -0.67
N LEU A 89 16.72 1.28 -1.16
CA LEU A 89 16.52 -0.18 -1.17
C LEU A 89 17.11 -0.89 -2.41
N SER A 90 17.88 -0.23 -3.28
CA SER A 90 18.43 -0.83 -4.51
C SER A 90 19.42 -1.97 -4.22
N ASN A 91 20.15 -1.87 -3.12
CA ASN A 91 21.15 -2.85 -2.68
C ASN A 91 20.56 -4.15 -2.14
N PHE A 92 19.27 -4.18 -1.80
CA PHE A 92 18.65 -5.38 -1.24
C PHE A 92 18.28 -6.39 -2.35
N PRO A 93 18.54 -7.68 -2.12
CA PRO A 93 18.15 -8.74 -3.05
C PRO A 93 16.63 -8.86 -3.14
N GLY A 94 16.11 -9.41 -4.24
CA GLY A 94 14.68 -9.59 -4.44
C GLY A 94 14.29 -9.67 -5.91
N ASN A 95 13.00 -9.85 -6.17
CA ASN A 95 12.49 -9.93 -7.54
C ASN A 95 12.63 -8.57 -8.24
N LYS A 96 13.28 -8.55 -9.42
CA LYS A 96 13.50 -7.32 -10.21
C LYS A 96 12.18 -6.63 -10.58
N VAL A 97 11.12 -7.39 -10.87
CA VAL A 97 9.79 -6.85 -11.21
C VAL A 97 9.15 -6.16 -10.01
N ALA A 98 9.34 -6.73 -8.82
CA ALA A 98 8.84 -6.19 -7.56
C ALA A 98 9.48 -4.84 -7.20
N ARG A 99 10.71 -4.57 -7.67
CA ARG A 99 11.38 -3.27 -7.49
C ARG A 99 10.67 -2.13 -8.23
N LEU A 100 9.99 -2.43 -9.33
CA LEU A 100 9.39 -1.42 -10.22
C LEU A 100 7.97 -1.07 -9.81
N SER A 101 7.16 -2.06 -9.43
CA SER A 101 5.75 -1.85 -9.11
C SER A 101 5.23 -2.89 -8.11
N LYS A 102 4.13 -2.54 -7.44
CA LYS A 102 3.37 -3.46 -6.59
C LYS A 102 2.50 -4.46 -7.35
N LEU A 103 2.43 -4.38 -8.68
CA LEU A 103 1.56 -5.25 -9.47
C LEU A 103 1.96 -6.73 -9.33
N TYR A 104 3.25 -7.01 -9.22
CA TYR A 104 3.74 -8.36 -9.00
C TYR A 104 3.30 -8.92 -7.65
N GLU A 105 3.40 -8.12 -6.60
CA GLU A 105 2.94 -8.50 -5.26
C GLU A 105 1.41 -8.68 -5.23
N ALA A 106 0.65 -7.79 -5.89
CA ALA A 106 -0.80 -7.92 -6.02
C ALA A 106 -1.19 -9.23 -6.73
N TRP A 107 -0.48 -9.60 -7.81
CA TRP A 107 -0.66 -10.88 -8.49
C TRP A 107 -0.33 -12.07 -7.59
N LEU A 108 0.75 -12.01 -6.81
CA LEU A 108 1.08 -13.06 -5.83
C LEU A 108 0.01 -13.20 -4.74
N ASN A 109 -0.50 -12.08 -4.22
CA ASN A 109 -1.56 -12.06 -3.21
C ASN A 109 -2.86 -12.64 -3.77
N TYR A 110 -3.24 -12.28 -5.00
CA TYR A 110 -4.41 -12.83 -5.68
C TYR A 110 -4.37 -14.36 -5.80
N ASN A 111 -3.18 -14.91 -6.06
CA ASN A 111 -2.99 -16.37 -6.16
C ASN A 111 -2.67 -17.05 -4.81
N GLY A 112 -2.63 -16.31 -3.69
CA GLY A 112 -2.23 -16.86 -2.39
C GLY A 112 -0.77 -17.31 -2.31
N MET A 113 0.09 -16.87 -3.23
CA MET A 113 1.48 -17.30 -3.36
C MET A 113 2.50 -16.39 -2.67
N ASN A 114 2.08 -15.23 -2.16
CA ASN A 114 2.99 -14.24 -1.57
C ASN A 114 3.86 -14.83 -0.44
N GLY A 115 3.23 -15.43 0.57
CA GLY A 115 3.94 -16.05 1.70
C GLY A 115 4.98 -17.11 1.28
N PRO A 116 4.60 -18.14 0.50
CA PRO A 116 5.54 -19.12 -0.01
C PRO A 116 6.71 -18.51 -0.81
N VAL A 117 6.42 -17.58 -1.72
CA VAL A 117 7.45 -16.95 -2.56
C VAL A 117 8.42 -16.10 -1.73
N VAL A 118 7.91 -15.29 -0.81
CA VAL A 118 8.76 -14.47 0.06
C VAL A 118 9.63 -15.36 0.95
N ARG A 119 9.06 -16.43 1.52
CA ARG A 119 9.82 -17.40 2.32
C ARG A 119 10.97 -18.03 1.53
N ASP A 120 10.70 -18.46 0.30
CA ASP A 120 11.72 -19.10 -0.54
C ASP A 120 12.79 -18.10 -0.98
N LEU A 121 12.43 -16.83 -1.21
CA LEU A 121 13.40 -15.76 -1.43
C LEU A 121 14.27 -15.52 -0.20
N CYS A 122 13.70 -15.47 1.01
CA CYS A 122 14.47 -15.30 2.24
C CYS A 122 15.47 -16.45 2.43
N ARG A 123 15.04 -17.69 2.17
CA ARG A 123 15.93 -18.87 2.22
C ARG A 123 17.11 -18.78 1.25
N LYS A 124 16.90 -18.18 0.08
CA LYS A 124 17.91 -18.10 -0.98
C LYS A 124 18.85 -16.90 -0.85
N HIS A 125 18.35 -15.77 -0.33
CA HIS A 125 19.02 -14.48 -0.41
C HIS A 125 19.25 -13.81 0.96
N GLY A 126 18.83 -14.44 2.05
CA GLY A 126 18.99 -13.94 3.43
C GLY A 126 17.75 -13.24 3.97
N ASP A 127 17.89 -12.61 5.13
CA ASP A 127 16.73 -12.16 5.91
C ASP A 127 16.09 -10.85 5.43
N PHE A 128 16.72 -10.12 4.50
CA PHE A 128 16.26 -8.82 4.05
C PHE A 128 15.99 -8.83 2.55
N ILE A 129 14.72 -8.97 2.17
CA ILE A 129 14.30 -9.13 0.77
C ILE A 129 13.44 -7.96 0.33
N ARG A 130 13.80 -7.32 -0.77
CA ARG A 130 12.96 -6.29 -1.39
C ARG A 130 11.78 -6.93 -2.11
N THR A 131 10.58 -6.68 -1.60
CA THR A 131 9.30 -7.21 -2.12
C THR A 131 8.44 -6.17 -2.83
N GLY A 132 8.82 -4.89 -2.75
CA GLY A 132 8.14 -3.81 -3.45
C GLY A 132 9.09 -2.64 -3.77
N PRO A 133 8.57 -1.58 -4.42
CA PRO A 133 9.37 -0.38 -4.69
C PRO A 133 9.93 0.24 -3.41
N ASN A 134 9.10 0.33 -2.37
CA ASN A 134 9.41 0.95 -1.08
C ASN A 134 9.22 -0.01 0.10
N GLU A 135 9.30 -1.32 -0.16
CA GLU A 135 8.96 -2.36 0.82
C GLU A 135 10.04 -3.42 0.91
N LEU A 136 10.29 -3.84 2.15
CA LEU A 136 11.29 -4.83 2.51
C LEU A 136 10.61 -5.86 3.42
N ALA A 137 10.68 -7.13 3.03
CA ALA A 137 10.39 -8.25 3.90
C ALA A 137 11.61 -8.53 4.78
N ILE A 138 11.37 -8.65 6.08
CA ILE A 138 12.41 -8.86 7.09
C ILE A 138 12.10 -10.15 7.83
N ASN A 139 13.01 -11.12 7.74
CA ASN A 139 12.94 -12.40 8.43
C ASN A 139 14.01 -12.49 9.52
N ASN A 140 14.04 -11.51 10.42
CA ASN A 140 15.03 -11.43 11.50
C ASN A 140 14.34 -11.15 12.84
N ALA A 141 14.63 -11.97 13.86
CA ALA A 141 14.02 -11.84 15.19
C ALA A 141 14.42 -10.55 15.92
N GLU A 142 15.65 -10.06 15.75
CA GLU A 142 16.14 -8.81 16.36
C GLU A 142 15.41 -7.58 15.81
N ALA A 143 14.98 -7.65 14.54
CA ALA A 143 14.20 -6.57 13.93
C ALA A 143 12.82 -6.40 14.58
N VAL A 144 12.31 -7.41 15.29
CA VAL A 144 10.98 -7.37 15.91
C VAL A 144 10.93 -6.27 16.97
N GLU A 145 11.94 -6.19 17.82
CA GLU A 145 12.01 -5.18 18.88
C GLU A 145 12.20 -3.76 18.28
N ILE A 146 12.97 -3.63 17.20
CA ILE A 146 13.20 -2.33 16.55
C ILE A 146 11.90 -1.79 15.92
N ILE A 147 11.13 -2.66 15.27
CA ILE A 147 9.94 -2.28 14.50
C ILE A 147 8.68 -2.17 15.38
N TRP A 148 8.50 -3.11 16.32
CA TRP A 148 7.30 -3.22 17.15
C TRP A 148 7.53 -2.96 18.65
N GLY A 149 8.76 -2.62 19.04
CA GLY A 149 9.09 -2.31 20.42
C GLY A 149 8.49 -0.98 20.90
N ARG A 150 8.56 -0.77 22.21
CA ARG A 150 7.91 0.36 22.90
C ARG A 150 8.42 1.73 22.45
N THR A 151 9.69 1.81 22.06
CA THR A 151 10.37 3.03 21.59
C THR A 151 10.46 3.09 20.06
N GLN A 152 9.69 2.27 19.33
CA GLN A 152 9.79 2.21 17.87
C GLN A 152 9.71 3.63 17.26
N PRO A 153 10.64 4.01 16.36
CA PRO A 153 10.61 5.32 15.73
C PRO A 153 9.55 5.40 14.62
N THR A 154 9.13 4.25 14.08
CA THR A 154 8.26 4.16 12.89
C THR A 154 6.78 4.23 13.25
N ALA A 155 5.98 4.77 12.32
CA ALA A 155 4.53 4.67 12.35
C ALA A 155 4.06 3.51 11.46
N ARG A 156 2.83 3.03 11.69
CA ARG A 156 2.21 2.04 10.79
C ARG A 156 2.18 2.56 9.34
N GLY A 157 2.46 1.67 8.39
CA GLY A 157 2.51 2.00 6.96
C GLY A 157 1.13 2.31 6.36
N PRO A 158 1.08 2.80 5.10
CA PRO A 158 -0.16 3.12 4.40
C PRO A 158 -1.11 1.92 4.21
N PHE A 159 -0.60 0.69 4.23
CA PHE A 159 -1.41 -0.54 4.11
C PHE A 159 -2.59 -0.57 5.08
N TYR A 160 -2.42 -0.05 6.30
CA TYR A 160 -3.48 -0.02 7.31
C TYR A 160 -4.68 0.84 6.93
N GLU A 161 -4.54 1.75 5.95
CA GLU A 161 -5.65 2.56 5.47
C GLU A 161 -6.68 1.75 4.68
N PHE A 162 -6.29 0.59 4.11
CA PHE A 162 -7.22 -0.33 3.46
C PHE A 162 -8.26 -0.89 4.45
N ALA A 163 -7.92 -0.99 5.74
CA ALA A 163 -8.82 -1.51 6.76
C ALA A 163 -9.87 -0.47 7.21
N ASN A 164 -9.80 0.78 6.77
CA ASN A 164 -10.77 1.80 7.17
C ASN A 164 -12.18 1.42 6.69
N PHE A 165 -13.15 1.44 7.60
CA PHE A 165 -14.53 1.09 7.32
C PHE A 165 -15.34 2.35 7.07
N VAL A 166 -15.92 2.51 5.87
CA VAL A 166 -16.70 3.71 5.47
C VAL A 166 -15.88 5.01 5.66
N GLY A 167 -14.57 4.94 5.42
CA GLY A 167 -13.65 6.08 5.60
C GLY A 167 -13.25 6.36 7.04
N GLU A 168 -13.84 5.66 8.02
CA GLU A 168 -13.52 5.83 9.44
C GLU A 168 -12.36 4.94 9.88
N LYS A 169 -11.52 5.52 10.74
CA LYS A 169 -10.40 4.81 11.35
C LYS A 169 -10.85 4.11 12.62
N HIS A 170 -10.32 2.91 12.85
CA HIS A 170 -10.52 2.15 14.09
C HIS A 170 -9.16 1.81 14.71
N LEU A 171 -9.16 1.16 15.88
CA LEU A 171 -7.93 0.87 16.63
C LEU A 171 -6.85 0.18 15.77
N ALA A 172 -7.23 -0.80 14.96
CA ALA A 172 -6.27 -1.52 14.12
C ALA A 172 -5.78 -0.69 12.91
N SER A 173 -6.59 0.20 12.33
CA SER A 173 -6.17 1.04 11.20
C SER A 173 -5.49 2.36 11.60
N GLN A 174 -5.59 2.78 12.86
CA GLN A 174 -5.05 4.06 13.33
C GLN A 174 -3.52 4.08 13.28
N ARG A 175 -2.97 5.00 12.47
CA ARG A 175 -1.52 5.19 12.27
C ARG A 175 -0.91 6.25 13.20
N ASN A 176 -1.72 7.18 13.72
CA ASN A 176 -1.26 8.16 14.70
C ASN A 176 -1.11 7.51 16.08
N LYS A 177 0.12 7.51 16.61
CA LYS A 177 0.45 6.85 17.89
C LYS A 177 -0.31 7.41 19.09
N ALA A 178 -0.48 8.73 19.17
CA ALA A 178 -1.15 9.36 20.31
C ALA A 178 -2.64 8.98 20.33
N ILE A 179 -3.32 9.04 19.17
CA ILE A 179 -4.72 8.63 19.04
C ILE A 179 -4.86 7.12 19.28
N HIS A 180 -3.99 6.31 18.67
CA HIS A 180 -3.98 4.86 18.88
C HIS A 180 -3.79 4.51 20.35
N ALA A 181 -2.88 5.17 21.06
CA ALA A 181 -2.66 4.94 22.49
C ALA A 181 -3.90 5.27 23.33
N SER A 182 -4.58 6.39 23.03
CA SER A 182 -5.84 6.75 23.70
C SER A 182 -6.93 5.70 23.48
N TRP A 183 -7.13 5.27 22.23
CA TRP A 183 -8.11 4.24 21.90
C TRP A 183 -7.75 2.88 22.51
N ARG A 184 -6.45 2.55 22.53
CA ARG A 184 -5.96 1.29 23.10
C ARG A 184 -6.24 1.22 24.60
N ARG A 185 -6.04 2.31 25.35
CA ARG A 185 -6.38 2.37 26.79
C ARG A 185 -7.85 2.07 27.08
N ILE A 186 -8.76 2.49 26.20
CA ILE A 186 -10.20 2.18 26.33
C ILE A 186 -10.42 0.69 26.08
N TRP A 187 -9.84 0.17 24.99
CA TRP A 187 -9.92 -1.25 24.62
C TRP A 187 -9.30 -2.17 25.67
N ASP A 188 -8.19 -1.79 26.29
CA ASP A 188 -7.48 -2.59 27.31
C ASP A 188 -8.36 -2.95 28.50
N LYS A 189 -9.38 -2.13 28.82
CA LYS A 189 -10.36 -2.41 29.88
C LYS A 189 -11.13 -3.70 29.64
N GLY A 190 -11.35 -4.07 28.37
CA GLY A 190 -12.00 -5.34 28.00
C GLY A 190 -11.11 -6.58 28.17
N PHE A 191 -9.80 -6.39 28.34
CA PHE A 191 -8.80 -7.46 28.39
C PHE A 191 -8.08 -7.53 29.75
N THR A 192 -8.65 -6.92 30.80
CA THR A 192 -8.12 -7.11 32.15
C THR A 192 -8.41 -8.53 32.63
N SER A 193 -7.57 -9.08 33.53
CA SER A 193 -7.79 -10.42 34.09
C SER A 193 -9.19 -10.58 34.70
N GLN A 194 -9.69 -9.55 35.40
CA GLN A 194 -11.03 -9.56 35.98
C GLN A 194 -12.13 -9.60 34.91
N THR A 195 -12.01 -8.80 33.86
CA THR A 195 -12.99 -8.76 32.77
C THR A 195 -12.97 -10.06 31.96
N VAL A 196 -11.78 -10.61 31.70
CA VAL A 196 -11.64 -11.90 31.00
C VAL A 196 -12.31 -13.02 31.78
N VAL A 197 -12.12 -13.08 33.10
CA VAL A 197 -12.82 -14.06 33.96
C VAL A 197 -14.34 -13.84 33.93
N SER A 198 -14.81 -12.59 33.89
CA SER A 198 -16.24 -12.30 33.79
C SER A 198 -16.89 -12.82 32.51
N TYR A 199 -16.10 -13.11 31.47
CA TYR A 199 -16.59 -13.71 30.24
C TYR A 199 -16.78 -15.23 30.32
N SER A 200 -16.21 -15.92 31.32
CA SER A 200 -16.23 -17.40 31.43
C SER A 200 -17.63 -17.99 31.25
N PRO A 201 -18.68 -17.52 31.97
CA PRO A 201 -20.01 -18.11 31.84
C PRO A 201 -20.58 -18.00 30.42
N ARG A 202 -20.26 -16.92 29.70
CA ARG A 202 -20.70 -16.75 28.31
C ARG A 202 -19.92 -17.66 27.37
N VAL A 203 -18.61 -17.76 27.55
CA VAL A 203 -17.76 -18.66 26.75
C VAL A 203 -18.18 -20.11 26.96
N GLU A 204 -18.37 -20.54 28.22
CA GLU A 204 -18.86 -21.88 28.58
C GLU A 204 -20.20 -22.18 27.91
N HIS A 205 -21.16 -21.25 27.94
CA HIS A 205 -22.43 -21.41 27.24
C HIS A 205 -22.26 -21.69 25.73
N HIS A 206 -21.36 -20.97 25.05
CA HIS A 206 -21.10 -21.20 23.63
C HIS A 206 -20.36 -22.53 23.38
N VAL A 207 -19.44 -22.91 24.26
CA VAL A 207 -18.73 -24.19 24.21
C VAL A 207 -19.72 -25.36 24.39
N ASP A 208 -20.61 -25.31 25.38
CA ASP A 208 -21.64 -26.33 25.61
C ASP A 208 -22.54 -26.49 24.40
N LYS A 209 -22.95 -25.38 23.80
CA LYS A 209 -23.77 -25.41 22.59
C LYS A 209 -22.98 -26.00 21.41
N MET A 210 -21.69 -25.71 21.26
CA MET A 210 -20.83 -26.35 20.25
C MET A 210 -20.72 -27.86 20.48
N ILE A 211 -20.49 -28.30 21.72
CA ILE A 211 -20.44 -29.72 22.09
C ILE A 211 -21.76 -30.41 21.72
N SER A 212 -22.90 -29.81 22.07
CA SER A 212 -24.22 -30.39 21.75
C SER A 212 -24.46 -30.56 20.24
N ILE A 213 -23.88 -29.69 19.40
CA ILE A 213 -23.95 -29.82 17.94
C ILE A 213 -23.05 -30.96 17.48
N LEU A 214 -21.84 -31.06 18.01
CA LEU A 214 -20.91 -32.15 17.71
C LEU A 214 -21.49 -33.52 18.09
N GLU A 215 -22.14 -33.63 19.25
CA GLU A 215 -22.83 -34.86 19.68
C GLU A 215 -23.95 -35.27 18.71
N LYS A 216 -24.73 -34.30 18.19
CA LYS A 216 -25.76 -34.56 17.17
C LYS A 216 -25.19 -34.98 15.81
N LEU A 217 -23.96 -34.57 15.53
CA LEU A 217 -23.23 -34.90 14.31
C LEU A 217 -22.37 -36.16 14.45
N ASN A 218 -22.46 -36.88 15.57
CA ASN A 218 -21.64 -38.06 15.84
C ASN A 218 -21.66 -39.06 14.67
N GLY A 219 -20.47 -39.47 14.24
CA GLY A 219 -20.27 -40.38 13.10
C GLY A 219 -20.49 -39.77 11.71
N LYS A 220 -20.81 -38.47 11.60
CA LYS A 220 -20.98 -37.78 10.31
C LYS A 220 -19.80 -36.89 10.00
N GLU A 221 -19.23 -37.05 8.80
CA GLU A 221 -18.22 -36.14 8.30
C GLU A 221 -18.82 -34.74 8.15
N THR A 222 -18.18 -33.75 8.76
CA THR A 222 -18.63 -32.36 8.74
C THR A 222 -17.46 -31.43 8.48
N ASN A 223 -17.68 -30.41 7.65
CA ASN A 223 -16.68 -29.39 7.41
C ASN A 223 -16.64 -28.39 8.59
N PHE A 224 -15.49 -28.35 9.26
CA PHE A 224 -15.22 -27.53 10.43
C PHE A 224 -15.46 -26.02 10.21
N PHE A 225 -15.29 -25.52 8.99
CA PHE A 225 -15.54 -24.12 8.67
C PHE A 225 -17.01 -23.74 8.87
N PHE A 226 -17.94 -24.59 8.43
CA PHE A 226 -19.38 -24.36 8.63
C PHE A 226 -19.79 -24.51 10.10
N LEU A 227 -19.09 -25.38 10.85
CA LEU A 227 -19.30 -25.52 12.28
C LEU A 227 -18.92 -24.24 13.04
N LEU A 228 -17.84 -23.56 12.62
CA LEU A 228 -17.33 -22.34 13.26
C LEU A 228 -18.06 -21.05 12.87
N ASN A 229 -18.66 -20.98 11.68
CA ASN A 229 -19.24 -19.75 11.12
C ASN A 229 -20.33 -19.08 12.00
N PRO A 230 -21.24 -19.81 12.69
CA PRO A 230 -22.21 -19.18 13.59
C PRO A 230 -21.57 -18.45 14.78
N TRP A 231 -20.34 -18.82 15.14
CA TRP A 231 -19.64 -18.34 16.34
C TRP A 231 -18.68 -17.18 16.05
N SER A 232 -18.36 -16.91 14.77
CA SER A 232 -17.53 -15.76 14.41
C SER A 232 -18.27 -14.42 14.49
N TYR A 233 -19.59 -14.44 14.69
CA TYR A 233 -20.46 -13.24 14.65
C TYR A 233 -21.40 -13.07 15.86
N SER A 234 -21.28 -13.92 16.90
CA SER A 234 -22.16 -13.89 18.09
C SER A 234 -21.44 -13.56 19.39
#